data_AF-A0A969Y0B2-F1
#
_entry.id   AF-A0A969Y0B2-F1
#
_cell.length_a   1.000
_cell.length_b   1.000
_cell.length_c   1.000
_cell.angle_alpha   90.00
_cell.angle_beta   90.00
_cell.angle_gamma   90.00
#
_symmetry.space_group_name_H-M   'P 1'
#
loop_
_entity.id
_entity.type
_entity.pdbx_description
1 polymer ?
#
loop_
_entity_poly.entity_id
_entity_poly.type
_entity_poly.pdbx_seq_one_letter_code
_entity_poly.pdbx_strand_id
1 'polypeptide(L)'
;MSNTAKQPEYLTFRCPLTVEAATSSDKPMPSFRMVAYTGGVMRISGFPHPVVVDLEGLALDRQDIPIRLDHNPRQGVGHTQRVAVENGQVVAEGLISRDTSWARDVAKSAANGFPWQASIGAAVVDAEFIPNGHQVTVNGRTFDGPLHVVRKAVLKEISFVDSGADTSTSARIAAQEKEQSSMTKTDATNQDAQQDAGQTDGNTDTTDTNADTAKEATATDVAAPQPKAAPAAPATPATVNAGADENILTQMRQRMAAETRRVEAIRKLCGGKHPDIEAQAIEEGWDETKVELHILRASRPASPAVRTTPRNTSPQVFEAVAMMASGLPNSKIEAIYAEPVLEAADKLRGVGIQEFCELASGQHLPRFRRDATGWLQAAFSTTSLPGILSNIANKMLLEGYNYVEDAWRRIAKIASVNDFKEHTRYRMTGSFQFQQVGPDG
;
A
#
# COMPACT_ATOMS: atom_id res chain seq x y z
N MET A 1 -17.84 16.34 -62.76
CA MET A 1 -16.42 16.67 -62.52
C MET A 1 -16.11 16.26 -61.09
N SER A 2 -15.32 15.20 -60.92
CA SER A 2 -15.07 14.56 -59.62
C SER A 2 -13.96 15.29 -58.88
N ASN A 3 -14.30 15.89 -57.74
CA ASN A 3 -13.40 16.64 -56.88
C ASN A 3 -12.47 15.67 -56.14
N THR A 4 -11.27 15.43 -56.69
CA THR A 4 -10.26 14.56 -56.07
C THR A 4 -9.49 15.39 -55.04
N ALA A 5 -9.89 15.27 -53.77
CA ALA A 5 -9.18 15.90 -52.67
C ALA A 5 -7.72 15.38 -52.64
N LYS A 6 -6.77 16.32 -52.69
CA LYS A 6 -5.32 16.06 -52.70
C LYS A 6 -4.95 15.33 -51.41
N GLN A 7 -4.35 14.14 -51.52
CA GLN A 7 -3.90 13.38 -50.37
C GLN A 7 -2.75 14.11 -49.66
N PRO A 8 -2.66 14.04 -48.32
CA PRO A 8 -1.61 14.73 -47.57
C PRO A 8 -0.23 14.12 -47.88
N GLU A 9 0.76 14.98 -48.13
CA GLU A 9 2.14 14.56 -48.44
C GLU A 9 2.84 13.87 -47.25
N TYR A 10 2.38 14.10 -46.02
CA TYR A 10 2.94 13.49 -44.81
C TYR A 10 1.82 13.15 -43.82
N LEU A 11 1.88 11.95 -43.25
CA LEU A 11 1.10 11.58 -42.06
C LEU A 11 2.00 11.69 -40.84
N THR A 12 1.64 12.59 -39.93
CA THR A 12 2.31 12.73 -38.64
C THR A 12 1.59 11.86 -37.61
N PHE A 13 2.21 10.75 -37.21
CA PHE A 13 1.73 9.96 -36.07
C PHE A 13 2.21 10.61 -34.78
N ARG A 14 1.31 11.27 -34.06
CA ARG A 14 1.57 11.76 -32.70
C ARG A 14 1.12 10.69 -31.73
N CYS A 15 2.07 10.04 -31.06
CA CYS A 15 1.81 9.23 -29.88
C CYS A 15 1.99 10.14 -28.66
N PRO A 16 0.92 10.58 -27.98
CA PRO A 16 1.07 11.21 -26.68
C PRO A 16 1.69 10.18 -25.73
N LEU A 17 2.91 10.44 -25.28
CA LEU A 17 3.59 9.64 -24.27
C LEU A 17 2.96 9.98 -22.91
N THR A 18 2.07 9.10 -22.45
CA THR A 18 1.68 9.06 -21.04
C THR A 18 2.71 8.18 -20.33
N VAL A 19 3.59 8.79 -19.53
CA VAL A 19 4.49 8.04 -18.66
C VAL A 19 3.66 7.57 -17.47
N GLU A 20 3.02 6.41 -17.62
CA GLU A 20 2.59 5.65 -16.45
C GLU A 20 3.82 4.93 -15.92
N ALA A 21 4.35 5.43 -14.80
CA ALA A 21 5.41 4.74 -14.08
C ALA A 21 4.95 3.30 -13.83
N ALA A 22 5.79 2.34 -14.21
CA ALA A 22 5.58 0.93 -13.91
C ALA A 22 5.18 0.80 -12.44
N THR A 23 4.04 0.16 -12.17
CA THR A 23 3.71 -0.27 -10.82
C THR A 23 4.81 -1.21 -10.38
N SER A 24 5.73 -0.67 -9.58
CA SER A 24 6.74 -1.42 -8.87
C SER A 24 6.04 -2.51 -8.07
N SER A 25 6.19 -3.76 -8.50
CA SER A 25 6.11 -4.96 -7.65
C SER A 25 4.94 -5.01 -6.68
N ASP A 26 3.68 -5.12 -7.11
CA ASP A 26 2.50 -5.47 -6.27
C ASP A 26 2.37 -4.78 -4.88
N LYS A 27 3.11 -3.69 -4.65
CA LYS A 27 3.16 -2.98 -3.38
C LYS A 27 2.51 -1.63 -3.64
N PRO A 28 1.30 -1.38 -3.12
CA PRO A 28 0.64 -0.10 -3.31
C PRO A 28 1.57 1.03 -2.84
N MET A 29 1.60 2.17 -3.50
CA MET A 29 2.38 3.31 -2.98
C MET A 29 1.87 3.67 -1.57
N PRO A 30 2.75 4.03 -0.61
CA PRO A 30 2.30 4.42 0.71
C PRO A 30 1.32 5.59 0.62
N SER A 31 0.13 5.39 1.18
CA SER A 31 -0.88 6.44 1.27
C SER A 31 -0.74 7.19 2.57
N PHE A 32 -1.14 8.46 2.57
CA PHE A 32 -1.19 9.29 3.75
C PHE A 32 -2.56 9.93 3.92
N ARG A 33 -2.86 10.28 5.17
CA ARG A 33 -3.96 11.17 5.54
C ARG A 33 -3.45 12.18 6.55
N MET A 34 -3.80 13.45 6.38
CA MET A 34 -3.37 14.53 7.24
C MET A 34 -4.48 15.54 7.51
N VAL A 35 -4.42 16.13 8.69
CA VAL A 35 -5.10 17.38 9.03
C VAL A 35 -4.05 18.48 8.83
N ALA A 36 -4.12 19.17 7.70
CA ALA A 36 -3.09 20.12 7.25
C ALA A 36 -3.22 21.49 7.90
N TYR A 37 -4.43 21.86 8.32
CA TYR A 37 -4.71 23.10 9.05
C TYR A 37 -6.03 23.01 9.79
N THR A 38 -6.12 23.52 11.02
CA THR A 38 -7.29 23.37 11.89
C THR A 38 -8.16 24.63 11.99
N GLY A 39 -7.89 25.65 11.16
CA GLY A 39 -8.53 26.96 11.26
C GLY A 39 -8.02 27.81 12.43
N GLY A 40 -6.96 27.38 13.10
CA GLY A 40 -6.37 28.02 14.27
C GLY A 40 -5.37 29.14 13.95
N VAL A 41 -4.87 29.77 15.00
CA VAL A 41 -3.82 30.79 14.88
C VAL A 41 -2.47 30.14 14.65
N MET A 42 -1.69 30.71 13.74
CA MET A 42 -0.34 30.24 13.39
C MET A 42 0.68 31.37 13.60
N ARG A 43 1.90 31.01 14.00
CA ARG A 43 3.05 31.92 13.96
C ARG A 43 3.93 31.53 12.78
N ILE A 44 3.98 32.39 11.77
CA ILE A 44 4.67 32.12 10.51
C ILE A 44 5.83 33.11 10.36
N SER A 45 7.00 32.60 9.98
CA SER A 45 8.15 33.45 9.68
C SER A 45 7.81 34.45 8.56
N GLY A 46 8.20 35.71 8.76
CA GLY A 46 7.88 36.80 7.82
C GLY A 46 6.61 37.60 8.15
N PHE A 47 5.76 37.14 9.06
CA PHE A 47 4.65 37.93 9.59
C PHE A 47 5.00 38.50 10.98
N PRO A 48 4.77 39.81 11.23
CA PRO A 48 5.07 40.43 12.52
C PRO A 48 4.08 40.01 13.63
N HIS A 49 2.89 39.59 13.23
CA HIS A 49 1.81 39.16 14.12
C HIS A 49 1.30 37.77 13.73
N PRO A 50 0.65 37.03 14.65
CA PRO A 50 0.06 35.75 14.32
C PRO A 50 -0.92 35.84 13.15
N VAL A 51 -1.08 34.74 12.43
CA VAL A 51 -1.89 34.66 11.21
C VAL A 51 -2.99 33.61 11.40
N VAL A 52 -4.21 33.95 10.99
CA VAL A 52 -5.32 33.01 10.81
C VAL A 52 -5.70 33.03 9.33
N VAL A 53 -5.90 31.86 8.73
CA VAL A 53 -6.40 31.75 7.36
C VAL A 53 -7.89 31.47 7.41
N ASP A 54 -8.68 32.30 6.75
CA ASP A 54 -10.12 32.12 6.61
C ASP A 54 -10.39 30.96 5.64
N LEU A 55 -10.98 29.88 6.14
CA LEU A 55 -11.25 28.68 5.35
C LEU A 55 -12.35 28.91 4.30
N GLU A 56 -13.24 29.90 4.52
CA GLU A 56 -14.26 30.26 3.54
C GLU A 56 -13.63 30.88 2.28
N GLY A 57 -12.52 31.61 2.45
CA GLY A 57 -11.78 32.24 1.36
C GLY A 57 -10.56 31.46 0.86
N LEU A 58 -10.37 30.22 1.33
CA LEU A 58 -9.29 29.35 0.88
C LEU A 58 -9.70 28.60 -0.40
N ALA A 59 -9.14 29.01 -1.54
CA ALA A 59 -9.38 28.36 -2.82
C ALA A 59 -8.55 27.07 -2.98
N LEU A 60 -9.25 26.00 -3.37
CA LEU A 60 -8.69 24.69 -3.71
C LEU A 60 -8.76 24.48 -5.23
N ASP A 61 -7.90 25.18 -5.99
CA ASP A 61 -7.94 25.19 -7.47
C ASP A 61 -7.77 23.79 -8.09
N ARG A 62 -7.12 22.87 -7.39
CA ARG A 62 -6.85 21.50 -7.84
C ARG A 62 -6.76 20.53 -6.66
N GLN A 63 -7.01 19.25 -6.93
CA GLN A 63 -6.97 18.19 -5.92
C GLN A 63 -5.60 17.52 -5.81
N ASP A 64 -4.75 17.67 -6.82
CA ASP A 64 -3.40 17.13 -6.92
C ASP A 64 -2.35 18.17 -6.53
N ILE A 65 -2.42 18.56 -5.26
CA ILE A 65 -1.53 19.52 -4.62
C ILE A 65 -0.21 18.82 -4.26
N PRO A 66 0.95 19.42 -4.57
CA PRO A 66 2.24 18.82 -4.25
C PRO A 66 2.44 18.69 -2.74
N ILE A 67 2.95 17.53 -2.32
CA ILE A 67 3.39 17.27 -0.95
C ILE A 67 4.90 17.38 -0.83
N ARG A 68 5.37 18.08 0.19
CA ARG A 68 6.79 18.35 0.44
C ARG A 68 7.19 17.98 1.88
N LEU A 69 8.48 18.07 2.15
CA LEU A 69 9.05 18.14 3.49
C LEU A 69 9.49 19.59 3.74
N ASP A 70 9.16 20.13 4.92
CA ASP A 70 9.60 21.43 5.42
C ASP A 70 9.39 22.62 4.47
N HIS A 71 8.29 22.62 3.71
CA HIS A 71 7.96 23.63 2.69
C HIS A 71 9.01 23.80 1.58
N ASN A 72 10.01 22.92 1.51
CA ASN A 72 11.15 23.09 0.64
C ASN A 72 10.82 22.59 -0.79
N PRO A 73 10.88 23.44 -1.84
CA PRO A 73 10.59 23.02 -3.22
C PRO A 73 11.48 21.90 -3.75
N ARG A 74 12.67 21.71 -3.16
CA ARG A 74 13.60 20.64 -3.54
C ARG A 74 13.31 19.32 -2.82
N GLN A 75 12.53 19.34 -1.74
CA GLN A 75 12.24 18.17 -0.91
C GLN A 75 10.82 17.64 -1.19
N GLY A 76 10.58 17.20 -2.43
CA GLY A 76 9.27 16.67 -2.80
C GLY A 76 9.05 15.24 -2.29
N VAL A 77 7.84 15.01 -1.75
CA VAL A 77 7.42 13.73 -1.14
C VAL A 77 6.34 13.05 -1.99
N GLY A 78 5.35 13.80 -2.48
CA GLY A 78 4.22 13.19 -3.19
C GLY A 78 3.20 14.18 -3.71
N HIS A 79 1.95 13.75 -3.79
CA HIS A 79 0.80 14.59 -4.14
C HIS A 79 -0.45 14.14 -3.38
N THR A 80 -1.37 15.08 -3.16
CA THR A 80 -2.72 14.77 -2.68
C THR A 80 -3.55 14.15 -3.79
N GLN A 81 -4.48 13.27 -3.45
CA GLN A 81 -5.58 12.85 -4.33
C GLN A 81 -6.89 13.53 -3.94
N ARG A 82 -6.98 13.96 -2.69
CA ARG A 82 -8.15 14.65 -2.13
C ARG A 82 -7.70 15.71 -1.15
N VAL A 83 -8.27 16.90 -1.28
CA VAL A 83 -8.17 18.00 -0.33
C VAL A 83 -9.56 18.58 -0.15
N ALA A 84 -10.00 18.69 1.11
CA ALA A 84 -11.30 19.21 1.45
C ALA A 84 -11.23 20.03 2.74
N VAL A 85 -12.17 20.96 2.88
CA VAL A 85 -12.47 21.60 4.17
C VAL A 85 -13.59 20.81 4.83
N GLU A 86 -13.27 20.14 5.93
CA GLU A 86 -14.19 19.31 6.70
C GLU A 86 -14.15 19.73 8.16
N ASN A 87 -15.31 19.98 8.78
CA ASN A 87 -15.42 20.34 10.19
C ASN A 87 -14.51 21.51 10.61
N GLY A 88 -14.35 22.51 9.74
CA GLY A 88 -13.47 23.67 10.00
C GLY A 88 -11.97 23.34 9.94
N GLN A 89 -11.58 22.28 9.23
CA GLN A 89 -10.20 21.86 9.06
C GLN A 89 -9.91 21.54 7.59
N VAL A 90 -8.68 21.80 7.14
CA VAL A 90 -8.18 21.32 5.86
C VAL A 90 -7.69 19.89 6.05
N VAL A 91 -8.38 18.93 5.44
CA VAL A 91 -8.01 17.52 5.42
C VAL A 91 -7.47 17.17 4.05
N ALA A 92 -6.34 16.47 4.01
CA ALA A 92 -5.73 16.00 2.77
C ALA A 92 -5.39 14.51 2.84
N GLU A 93 -5.62 13.82 1.73
CA GLU A 93 -5.30 12.41 1.52
C GLU A 93 -4.54 12.28 0.21
N GLY A 94 -3.59 11.36 0.13
CA GLY A 94 -2.81 11.18 -1.07
C GLY A 94 -1.75 10.10 -0.97
N LEU A 95 -0.76 10.19 -1.87
CA LEU A 95 0.30 9.20 -2.02
C LEU A 95 1.68 9.82 -1.87
N ILE A 96 2.55 9.09 -1.19
CA ILE A 96 4.01 9.27 -1.27
C ILE A 96 4.46 8.70 -2.63
N SER A 97 4.35 9.54 -3.64
CA SER A 97 4.44 9.20 -5.06
C SER A 97 5.73 9.67 -5.72
N ARG A 98 6.58 10.38 -4.99
CA ARG A 98 7.93 10.70 -5.47
C ARG A 98 8.93 9.70 -4.92
N ASP A 99 9.87 9.29 -5.76
CA ASP A 99 11.01 8.48 -5.33
C ASP A 99 12.22 9.36 -4.98
N THR A 100 12.13 10.08 -3.86
CA THR A 100 13.22 10.91 -3.32
C THR A 100 13.74 10.35 -2.00
N SER A 101 14.95 10.73 -1.60
CA SER A 101 15.46 10.42 -0.26
C SER A 101 14.52 10.93 0.84
N TRP A 102 13.92 12.11 0.63
CA TRP A 102 12.96 12.74 1.56
C TRP A 102 11.66 11.97 1.66
N ALA A 103 11.10 11.51 0.53
CA ALA A 103 9.92 10.67 0.52
C ALA A 103 10.13 9.35 1.27
N ARG A 104 11.30 8.73 1.08
CA ARG A 104 11.70 7.51 1.79
C ARG A 104 11.91 7.75 3.28
N ASP A 105 12.51 8.88 3.66
CA ASP A 105 12.68 9.26 5.06
C ASP A 105 11.34 9.51 5.74
N VAL A 106 10.46 10.32 5.16
CA VAL A 106 9.09 10.56 5.67
C VAL A 106 8.35 9.23 5.89
N ALA A 107 8.36 8.34 4.89
CA ALA A 107 7.72 7.03 4.98
C ALA A 107 8.34 6.14 6.06
N LYS A 108 9.68 6.07 6.14
CA LYS A 108 10.40 5.23 7.10
C LYS A 108 10.25 5.75 8.53
N SER A 109 10.38 7.05 8.73
CA SER A 109 10.21 7.71 10.02
C SER A 109 8.78 7.55 10.52
N ALA A 110 7.78 7.67 9.65
CA ALA A 110 6.40 7.37 10.02
C ALA A 110 6.18 5.89 10.40
N ALA A 111 6.79 4.95 9.67
CA ALA A 111 6.75 3.53 10.03
C ALA A 111 7.40 3.23 11.39
N ASN A 112 8.39 4.03 11.80
CA ASN A 112 9.00 3.99 13.12
C ASN A 112 8.18 4.68 14.21
N GLY A 113 7.01 5.26 13.88
CA GLY A 113 6.15 5.96 14.81
C GLY A 113 6.46 7.45 15.00
N PHE A 114 7.24 8.07 14.10
CA PHE A 114 7.49 9.51 14.17
C PHE A 114 6.19 10.30 14.01
N PRO A 115 5.86 11.22 14.93
CA PRO A 115 4.57 11.92 14.98
C PRO A 115 4.58 13.14 14.04
N TRP A 116 4.59 12.90 12.73
CA TRP A 116 4.57 13.97 11.74
C TRP A 116 3.38 14.93 11.94
N GLN A 117 3.67 16.22 11.85
CA GLN A 117 2.67 17.27 11.69
C GLN A 117 2.54 17.65 10.21
N ALA A 118 1.60 18.54 9.92
CA ALA A 118 1.36 19.02 8.57
C ALA A 118 1.22 20.55 8.57
N SER A 119 1.54 21.17 7.44
CA SER A 119 1.33 22.61 7.29
C SER A 119 0.98 22.97 5.86
N ILE A 120 0.08 23.96 5.72
CA ILE A 120 -0.36 24.47 4.42
C ILE A 120 0.58 25.57 3.92
N GLY A 121 0.91 25.52 2.63
CA GLY A 121 1.50 26.64 1.90
C GLY A 121 0.47 27.25 0.98
N ALA A 122 0.05 28.47 1.28
CA ALA A 122 -0.94 29.18 0.49
C ALA A 122 -0.40 30.52 -0.03
N ALA A 123 -0.78 30.85 -1.26
CA ALA A 123 -0.54 32.17 -1.83
C ALA A 123 -1.61 33.13 -1.31
N VAL A 124 -1.20 34.12 -0.51
CA VAL A 124 -2.09 35.15 0.04
C VAL A 124 -2.55 36.08 -1.10
N VAL A 125 -3.85 36.27 -1.22
CA VAL A 125 -4.48 37.20 -2.18
C VAL A 125 -4.98 38.44 -1.46
N ASP A 126 -5.62 38.26 -0.31
CA ASP A 126 -6.16 39.34 0.52
C ASP A 126 -5.94 39.03 2.00
N ALA A 127 -5.45 40.02 2.73
CA ALA A 127 -5.16 39.91 4.16
C ALA A 127 -5.55 41.19 4.89
N GLU A 128 -6.27 41.02 5.98
CA GLU A 128 -6.76 42.06 6.87
C GLU A 128 -5.92 42.06 8.15
N PHE A 129 -5.43 43.22 8.58
CA PHE A 129 -4.79 43.36 9.89
C PHE A 129 -5.83 43.78 10.93
N ILE A 130 -5.90 43.04 12.03
CA ILE A 130 -6.75 43.33 13.17
C ILE A 130 -5.88 43.97 14.25
N PRO A 131 -6.06 45.27 14.56
CA PRO A 131 -5.24 45.97 15.55
C PRO A 131 -5.47 45.47 16.98
N ASN A 132 -4.58 45.84 17.89
CA ASN A 132 -4.75 45.59 19.31
C ASN A 132 -6.11 46.15 19.82
N GLY A 133 -6.76 45.42 20.72
CA GLY A 133 -8.06 45.78 21.29
C GLY A 133 -9.27 45.56 20.36
N HIS A 134 -9.07 45.04 19.15
CA HIS A 134 -10.14 44.65 18.23
C HIS A 134 -10.30 43.13 18.21
N GLN A 135 -11.52 42.66 17.93
CA GLN A 135 -11.85 41.25 17.76
C GLN A 135 -12.35 40.96 16.37
N VAL A 136 -12.11 39.73 15.91
CA VAL A 136 -12.61 39.23 14.64
C VAL A 136 -13.10 37.80 14.82
N THR A 137 -14.21 37.44 14.16
CA THR A 137 -14.68 36.06 14.10
C THR A 137 -14.34 35.46 12.73
N VAL A 138 -13.63 34.33 12.73
CA VAL A 138 -13.15 33.61 11.55
C VAL A 138 -13.19 32.12 11.84
N ASN A 139 -13.56 31.27 10.88
CA ASN A 139 -13.66 29.81 11.06
C ASN A 139 -14.54 29.39 12.26
N GLY A 140 -15.56 30.20 12.60
CA GLY A 140 -16.42 29.98 13.77
C GLY A 140 -15.76 30.21 15.12
N ARG A 141 -14.58 30.84 15.18
CA ARG A 141 -13.84 31.20 16.39
C ARG A 141 -13.61 32.71 16.46
N THR A 142 -13.60 33.28 17.66
CA THR A 142 -13.27 34.69 17.87
C THR A 142 -11.80 34.82 18.27
N PHE A 143 -11.08 35.75 17.65
CA PHE A 143 -9.68 36.04 17.89
C PHE A 143 -9.49 37.51 18.28
N ASP A 144 -8.62 37.77 19.25
CA ASP A 144 -8.21 39.11 19.67
C ASP A 144 -6.94 39.55 18.91
N GLY A 145 -6.93 40.82 18.45
CA GLY A 145 -5.76 41.44 17.86
C GLY A 145 -4.63 41.72 18.87
N PRO A 146 -3.38 41.89 18.41
CA PRO A 146 -2.99 42.05 17.02
C PRO A 146 -2.79 40.72 16.26
N LEU A 147 -3.49 40.54 15.13
CA LEU A 147 -3.30 39.40 14.22
C LEU A 147 -3.59 39.78 12.77
N HIS A 148 -3.11 38.96 11.83
CA HIS A 148 -3.52 39.01 10.44
C HIS A 148 -4.55 37.93 10.14
N VAL A 149 -5.63 38.30 9.48
CA VAL A 149 -6.62 37.37 8.91
C VAL A 149 -6.42 37.35 7.40
N VAL A 150 -5.99 36.22 6.86
CA VAL A 150 -5.93 35.99 5.42
C VAL A 150 -7.35 35.65 4.95
N ARG A 151 -8.04 36.65 4.39
CA ARG A 151 -9.43 36.54 3.92
C ARG A 151 -9.54 35.80 2.60
N LYS A 152 -8.53 35.88 1.73
CA LYS A 152 -8.47 35.12 0.48
C LYS A 152 -7.08 34.57 0.26
N ALA A 153 -7.01 33.28 -0.02
CA ALA A 153 -5.76 32.60 -0.32
C ALA A 153 -6.00 31.45 -1.29
N VAL A 154 -4.96 31.03 -2.00
CA VAL A 154 -5.00 29.85 -2.85
C VAL A 154 -4.03 28.82 -2.30
N LEU A 155 -4.51 27.61 -1.99
CA LEU A 155 -3.65 26.53 -1.52
C LEU A 155 -2.70 26.09 -2.63
N LYS A 156 -1.38 26.12 -2.38
CA LYS A 156 -0.35 25.81 -3.38
C LYS A 156 0.42 24.54 -3.08
N GLU A 157 0.62 24.23 -1.81
CA GLU A 157 1.29 23.01 -1.37
C GLU A 157 0.87 22.64 0.06
N ILE A 158 1.13 21.40 0.45
CA ILE A 158 1.04 20.95 1.84
C ILE A 158 2.33 20.20 2.16
N SER A 159 2.88 20.39 3.36
CA SER A 159 4.14 19.79 3.77
C SER A 159 3.97 18.88 4.99
N PHE A 160 4.71 17.76 4.99
CA PHE A 160 5.11 17.10 6.24
C PHE A 160 6.12 18.00 6.94
N VAL A 161 5.95 18.18 8.25
CA VAL A 161 6.84 18.99 9.09
C VAL A 161 7.00 18.32 10.44
N ASP A 162 8.17 18.46 11.05
CA ASP A 162 8.42 18.01 12.42
C ASP A 162 7.63 18.84 13.46
N SER A 163 7.43 20.12 13.17
CA SER A 163 6.69 21.09 13.97
C SER A 163 5.85 22.00 13.06
N GLY A 164 4.53 21.83 13.10
CA GLY A 164 3.59 22.64 12.35
C GLY A 164 3.41 24.03 12.94
N ALA A 165 3.23 25.03 12.08
CA ALA A 165 2.85 26.38 12.52
C ALA A 165 1.48 26.39 13.23
N ASP A 166 0.62 25.42 12.89
CA ASP A 166 -0.56 25.03 13.65
C ASP A 166 -0.25 23.73 14.42
N THR A 167 -0.18 23.84 15.75
CA THR A 167 0.23 22.75 16.65
C THR A 167 -0.80 21.64 16.80
N SER A 168 -2.01 21.81 16.24
CA SER A 168 -3.09 20.82 16.28
C SER A 168 -3.19 19.99 14.99
N THR A 169 -2.22 20.14 14.09
CA THR A 169 -2.14 19.36 12.85
C THR A 169 -1.58 17.96 13.08
N SER A 170 -1.82 17.06 12.13
CA SER A 170 -1.27 15.70 12.18
C SER A 170 -1.17 15.10 10.80
N ALA A 171 -0.20 14.20 10.60
CA ALA A 171 -0.07 13.41 9.39
C ALA A 171 0.20 11.94 9.74
N ARG A 172 -0.52 11.03 9.07
CA ARG A 172 -0.38 9.58 9.24
C ARG A 172 -0.16 8.93 7.89
N ILE A 173 0.70 7.92 7.88
CA ILE A 173 1.00 7.12 6.70
C ILE A 173 0.52 5.70 6.97
N ALA A 174 -0.22 5.12 6.03
CA ALA A 174 -0.71 3.76 6.15
C ALA A 174 0.49 2.80 6.14
N ALA A 175 0.66 2.03 7.21
CA ALA A 175 1.69 1.01 7.29
C ALA A 175 1.35 -0.11 6.27
N GLN A 176 2.33 -0.48 5.46
CA GLN A 176 2.26 -1.71 4.69
C GLN A 176 2.76 -2.85 5.57
N GLU A 177 1.86 -3.49 6.31
CA GLU A 177 2.19 -4.77 6.94
C GLU A 177 2.55 -5.77 5.84
N LYS A 178 3.73 -6.37 5.95
CA LYS A 178 4.01 -7.64 5.27
C LYS A 178 3.20 -8.69 6.01
N GLU A 179 2.21 -9.30 5.36
CA GLU A 179 1.72 -10.60 5.80
C GLU A 179 2.90 -11.59 5.79
N GLN A 180 3.45 -11.88 6.95
CA GLN A 180 4.25 -13.08 7.17
C GLN A 180 3.29 -14.22 7.48
N SER A 181 3.06 -15.09 6.51
CA SER A 181 2.35 -16.35 6.75
C SER A 181 3.22 -17.35 7.51
N SER A 182 2.58 -18.04 8.46
CA SER A 182 2.99 -19.19 9.29
C SER A 182 3.85 -18.85 10.52
N MET A 183 3.52 -19.29 11.74
CA MET A 183 2.79 -20.49 12.15
C MET A 183 2.11 -20.26 13.52
N THR A 184 0.79 -20.41 13.58
CA THR A 184 0.01 -20.44 14.83
C THR A 184 0.31 -21.73 15.59
N LYS A 185 0.79 -21.61 16.83
CA LYS A 185 0.65 -22.67 17.84
C LYS A 185 -0.41 -22.18 18.83
N THR A 186 -1.61 -22.70 18.67
CA THR A 186 -2.72 -22.51 19.60
C THR A 186 -2.41 -23.28 20.88
N ASP A 187 -2.50 -22.62 22.03
CA ASP A 187 -3.17 -23.21 23.18
C ASP A 187 -3.92 -22.09 23.91
N ALA A 188 -5.23 -22.26 23.95
CA ALA A 188 -6.17 -21.41 24.64
C ALA A 188 -6.29 -21.89 26.08
N THR A 189 -6.41 -20.98 27.06
CA THR A 189 -7.49 -21.07 28.05
C THR A 189 -7.84 -19.69 28.59
N ASN A 190 -9.14 -19.43 28.57
CA ASN A 190 -9.89 -18.28 29.05
C ASN A 190 -9.69 -17.98 30.55
N GLN A 191 -9.84 -16.72 30.97
CA GLN A 191 -11.09 -16.21 31.56
C GLN A 191 -10.97 -14.75 32.02
N ASP A 192 -11.99 -13.98 31.64
CA ASP A 192 -12.28 -12.61 32.03
C ASP A 192 -12.65 -12.43 33.51
N ALA A 193 -12.45 -11.19 33.98
CA ALA A 193 -13.31 -10.37 34.86
C ALA A 193 -12.46 -9.66 35.94
N GLN A 194 -12.05 -8.41 35.71
CA GLN A 194 -12.80 -7.18 35.97
C GLN A 194 -12.80 -6.77 37.45
N GLN A 195 -12.03 -5.73 37.79
CA GLN A 195 -12.52 -4.50 38.43
C GLN A 195 -11.39 -3.49 38.70
N ASP A 196 -11.48 -2.39 37.95
CA ASP A 196 -11.44 -0.97 38.35
C ASP A 196 -10.80 -0.52 39.70
N ALA A 197 -10.12 0.62 39.57
CA ALA A 197 -10.00 1.75 40.51
C ALA A 197 -8.66 2.01 41.23
N GLY A 198 -8.17 3.24 41.02
CA GLY A 198 -7.36 4.02 41.98
C GLY A 198 -5.86 4.03 41.72
N GLN A 199 -5.31 5.06 41.07
CA GLN A 199 -4.77 6.31 41.65
C GLN A 199 -3.32 6.22 42.18
N THR A 200 -2.54 7.20 41.69
CA THR A 200 -1.42 7.92 42.33
C THR A 200 -0.05 7.27 42.46
N ASP A 201 0.89 7.93 41.77
CA ASP A 201 2.15 8.49 42.23
C ASP A 201 3.23 7.58 42.84
N GLY A 202 4.41 7.73 42.22
CA GLY A 202 5.58 8.11 43.01
C GLY A 202 6.64 7.04 43.22
N ASN A 203 7.63 7.10 42.32
CA ASN A 203 9.04 7.27 42.66
C ASN A 203 9.86 6.11 43.26
N THR A 204 11.12 6.11 42.81
CA THR A 204 12.36 5.53 43.39
C THR A 204 12.46 4.00 43.43
N ASP A 205 13.27 3.40 42.57
CA ASP A 205 14.75 3.41 42.51
C ASP A 205 15.38 2.38 43.45
N THR A 206 16.33 1.68 42.85
CA THR A 206 17.49 1.01 43.43
C THR A 206 17.35 -0.28 44.25
N THR A 207 18.18 -1.22 43.77
CA THR A 207 19.08 -2.13 44.49
C THR A 207 18.45 -3.36 45.13
N ASP A 208 18.67 -4.54 44.56
CA ASP A 208 19.92 -5.32 44.44
C ASP A 208 20.08 -6.30 45.59
N THR A 209 20.43 -7.50 45.15
CA THR A 209 21.23 -8.52 45.82
C THR A 209 20.64 -9.29 47.01
N ASN A 210 20.51 -10.59 46.73
CA ASN A 210 21.21 -11.69 47.39
C ASN A 210 20.84 -11.97 48.85
N ALA A 211 20.83 -13.19 49.32
CA ALA A 211 20.94 -14.52 48.77
C ALA A 211 20.64 -15.45 49.96
N ASP A 212 20.54 -16.72 49.63
CA ASP A 212 21.11 -17.82 50.40
C ASP A 212 20.25 -18.56 51.43
N THR A 213 20.03 -19.83 51.06
CA THR A 213 20.22 -21.05 51.85
C THR A 213 19.41 -21.32 53.11
N ALA A 214 18.44 -22.23 52.94
CA ALA A 214 18.50 -23.64 53.36
C ALA A 214 19.07 -24.02 54.75
N LYS A 215 18.18 -24.58 55.59
CA LYS A 215 18.31 -25.81 56.44
C LYS A 215 17.00 -25.93 57.24
N GLU A 216 16.26 -27.02 57.40
CA GLU A 216 16.45 -28.49 57.50
C GLU A 216 15.86 -28.96 58.85
N ALA A 217 14.95 -29.95 58.78
CA ALA A 217 14.54 -30.94 59.80
C ALA A 217 13.79 -30.43 61.07
N THR A 218 12.84 -31.12 61.73
CA THR A 218 12.41 -32.54 61.77
C THR A 218 11.03 -32.66 62.50
N ALA A 219 10.23 -33.70 62.16
CA ALA A 219 9.42 -34.66 62.97
C ALA A 219 9.02 -34.35 64.45
N THR A 220 7.95 -34.83 65.11
CA THR A 220 6.82 -35.80 64.95
C THR A 220 6.01 -35.81 66.27
N ASP A 221 4.69 -36.05 66.28
CA ASP A 221 3.95 -36.93 67.25
C ASP A 221 2.44 -37.01 66.85
N VAL A 222 1.86 -38.13 66.37
CA VAL A 222 1.25 -39.32 67.05
C VAL A 222 -0.07 -38.96 67.81
N ALA A 223 -1.26 -39.53 67.53
CA ALA A 223 -1.65 -40.92 67.85
C ALA A 223 -3.01 -41.37 67.24
N ALA A 224 -3.05 -42.65 66.84
CA ALA A 224 -4.17 -43.60 66.92
C ALA A 224 -3.70 -44.76 67.88
N PRO A 225 -4.40 -45.90 68.17
CA PRO A 225 -5.59 -46.49 67.53
C PRO A 225 -6.54 -47.41 68.42
N GLN A 226 -7.52 -48.06 67.74
CA GLN A 226 -8.10 -49.43 67.93
C GLN A 226 -9.19 -49.75 68.98
N PRO A 227 -9.93 -50.91 68.93
CA PRO A 227 -10.22 -51.90 67.84
C PRO A 227 -11.65 -52.60 67.78
N LYS A 228 -12.00 -53.20 66.59
CA LYS A 228 -12.79 -54.45 66.23
C LYS A 228 -14.20 -54.74 66.83
N ALA A 229 -15.20 -55.41 66.21
CA ALA A 229 -15.50 -56.07 64.91
C ALA A 229 -17.05 -56.38 64.78
N ALA A 230 -17.52 -56.73 63.56
CA ALA A 230 -18.91 -56.74 62.99
C ALA A 230 -19.93 -57.80 63.49
N PRO A 231 -21.28 -57.62 63.31
CA PRO A 231 -22.03 -58.16 62.14
C PRO A 231 -23.38 -57.47 61.70
N ALA A 232 -23.90 -57.88 60.51
CA ALA A 232 -25.32 -57.97 60.02
C ALA A 232 -26.18 -56.74 59.54
N ALA A 233 -26.90 -56.94 58.40
CA ALA A 233 -28.10 -56.21 57.90
C ALA A 233 -29.40 -56.66 58.66
N PRO A 234 -30.66 -56.11 58.55
CA PRO A 234 -31.37 -55.33 57.49
C PRO A 234 -32.24 -54.12 58.00
N ALA A 235 -32.89 -53.27 57.15
CA ALA A 235 -34.33 -53.32 56.79
C ALA A 235 -34.78 -52.18 55.82
N THR A 236 -35.66 -52.50 54.85
CA THR A 236 -36.55 -51.63 54.02
C THR A 236 -37.87 -51.29 54.77
N PRO A 237 -38.73 -50.27 54.44
CA PRO A 237 -39.33 -50.03 53.10
C PRO A 237 -39.82 -48.59 52.68
N ALA A 238 -40.34 -48.50 51.44
CA ALA A 238 -41.28 -47.51 50.82
C ALA A 238 -40.75 -46.10 50.51
N THR A 239 -40.95 -45.43 49.35
CA THR A 239 -41.93 -45.54 48.25
C THR A 239 -41.33 -44.87 47.01
N VAL A 240 -41.61 -45.40 45.82
CA VAL A 240 -41.40 -44.75 44.52
C VAL A 240 -42.15 -43.42 44.43
N ASN A 241 -41.50 -42.36 43.93
CA ASN A 241 -42.18 -41.24 43.30
C ASN A 241 -41.48 -40.90 41.98
N ALA A 242 -42.14 -41.28 40.89
CA ALA A 242 -41.85 -40.84 39.54
C ALA A 242 -42.28 -39.37 39.39
N GLY A 243 -41.41 -38.54 38.82
CA GLY A 243 -41.82 -37.19 38.43
C GLY A 243 -40.66 -36.23 38.19
N ALA A 244 -39.88 -36.43 37.14
CA ALA A 244 -39.20 -35.36 36.37
C ALA A 244 -38.29 -35.96 35.27
N ASP A 245 -38.84 -36.54 34.21
CA ASP A 245 -38.04 -36.95 33.03
C ASP A 245 -38.77 -36.79 31.68
N GLU A 246 -39.92 -36.10 31.62
CA GLU A 246 -40.62 -35.88 30.34
C GLU A 246 -39.95 -34.82 29.46
N ASN A 247 -39.32 -33.79 30.03
CA ASN A 247 -38.75 -32.69 29.24
C ASN A 247 -37.47 -33.09 28.48
N ILE A 248 -36.60 -33.91 29.07
CA ILE A 248 -35.35 -34.35 28.44
C ILE A 248 -35.63 -35.36 27.34
N LEU A 249 -36.52 -36.33 27.60
CA LEU A 249 -36.96 -37.30 26.59
C LEU A 249 -37.69 -36.62 25.43
N THR A 250 -38.48 -35.59 25.70
CA THR A 250 -39.17 -34.82 24.65
C THR A 250 -38.18 -34.00 23.81
N GLN A 251 -37.19 -33.35 24.43
CA GLN A 251 -36.13 -32.62 23.71
C GLN A 251 -35.24 -33.55 22.87
N MET A 252 -34.90 -34.74 23.39
CA MET A 252 -34.15 -35.74 22.62
C MET A 252 -34.94 -36.23 21.40
N ARG A 253 -36.25 -36.51 21.56
CA ARG A 253 -37.13 -36.89 20.45
C ARG A 253 -37.26 -35.77 19.40
N GLN A 254 -37.31 -34.52 19.82
CA GLN A 254 -37.37 -33.36 18.92
C GLN A 254 -36.06 -33.17 18.13
N ARG A 255 -34.90 -33.32 18.78
CA ARG A 255 -33.59 -33.25 18.10
C ARG A 255 -33.40 -34.39 17.10
N MET A 256 -33.77 -35.62 17.49
CA MET A 256 -33.75 -36.77 16.59
C MET A 256 -34.66 -36.55 15.37
N ALA A 257 -35.88 -36.06 15.56
CA ALA A 257 -36.80 -35.78 14.46
C ALA A 257 -36.30 -34.65 13.54
N ALA A 258 -35.67 -33.62 14.09
CA ALA A 258 -35.07 -32.54 13.30
C ALA A 258 -33.87 -33.03 12.47
N GLU A 259 -33.02 -33.87 13.06
CA GLU A 259 -31.88 -34.47 12.37
C GLU A 259 -32.31 -35.42 11.25
N THR A 260 -33.32 -36.25 11.49
CA THR A 260 -33.90 -37.12 10.44
C THR A 260 -34.44 -36.31 9.27
N ARG A 261 -35.15 -35.20 9.53
CA ARG A 261 -35.67 -34.32 8.47
C ARG A 261 -34.55 -33.67 7.65
N ARG A 262 -33.45 -33.27 8.31
CA ARG A 262 -32.28 -32.71 7.63
C ARG A 262 -31.62 -33.73 6.72
N VAL A 263 -31.39 -34.94 7.22
CA VAL A 263 -30.79 -36.04 6.44
C VAL A 263 -31.69 -36.41 5.24
N GLU A 264 -33.01 -36.42 5.42
CA GLU A 264 -33.96 -36.62 4.32
C GLU A 264 -33.90 -35.50 3.26
N ALA A 265 -33.75 -34.23 3.69
CA ALA A 265 -33.59 -33.09 2.78
C ALA A 265 -32.28 -33.17 1.97
N ILE A 266 -31.16 -33.50 2.62
CA ILE A 266 -29.85 -33.70 1.97
C ILE A 266 -29.93 -34.85 0.95
N ARG A 267 -30.55 -35.97 1.33
CA ARG A 267 -30.78 -37.12 0.43
C ARG A 267 -31.60 -36.74 -0.79
N LYS A 268 -32.65 -35.95 -0.59
CA LYS A 268 -33.52 -35.48 -1.68
C LYS A 268 -32.78 -34.53 -2.63
N LEU A 269 -31.89 -33.68 -2.11
CA LEU A 269 -31.05 -32.78 -2.89
C LEU A 269 -30.00 -33.55 -3.71
N CYS A 270 -29.32 -34.53 -3.11
CA CYS A 270 -28.30 -35.34 -3.78
C CYS A 270 -28.88 -36.28 -4.83
N GLY A 271 -30.12 -36.73 -4.68
CA GLY A 271 -30.88 -37.47 -5.71
C GLY A 271 -30.17 -38.73 -6.24
N GLY A 272 -29.30 -39.34 -5.42
CA GLY A 272 -28.49 -40.53 -5.77
C GLY A 272 -27.34 -40.28 -6.76
N LYS A 273 -27.08 -39.04 -7.19
CA LYS A 273 -26.05 -38.72 -8.20
C LYS A 273 -24.68 -38.40 -7.62
N HIS A 274 -24.62 -38.02 -6.34
CA HIS A 274 -23.39 -37.62 -5.64
C HIS A 274 -23.29 -38.26 -4.25
N PRO A 275 -23.03 -39.59 -4.17
CA PRO A 275 -22.99 -40.32 -2.89
C PRO A 275 -21.88 -39.82 -1.95
N ASP A 276 -20.76 -39.36 -2.49
CA ASP A 276 -19.64 -38.85 -1.70
C ASP A 276 -19.97 -37.51 -1.03
N ILE A 277 -20.71 -36.64 -1.73
CA ILE A 277 -21.17 -35.34 -1.20
C ILE A 277 -22.26 -35.56 -0.16
N GLU A 278 -23.14 -36.56 -0.35
CA GLU A 278 -24.15 -36.95 0.64
C GLU A 278 -23.49 -37.44 1.94
N ALA A 279 -22.52 -38.34 1.85
CA ALA A 279 -21.81 -38.87 3.02
C ALA A 279 -21.10 -37.75 3.80
N GLN A 280 -20.38 -36.87 3.10
CA GLN A 280 -19.68 -35.75 3.72
C GLN A 280 -20.64 -34.72 4.34
N ALA A 281 -21.76 -34.44 3.70
CA ALA A 281 -22.77 -33.52 4.22
C ALA A 281 -23.46 -34.03 5.50
N ILE A 282 -23.67 -35.34 5.61
CA ILE A 282 -24.23 -35.98 6.81
C ILE A 282 -23.20 -36.00 7.95
N GLU A 283 -21.94 -36.32 7.65
CA GLU A 283 -20.87 -36.42 8.65
C GLU A 283 -20.49 -35.05 9.25
N GLU A 284 -20.30 -34.04 8.41
CA GLU A 284 -19.91 -32.68 8.83
C GLU A 284 -21.11 -31.80 9.19
N GLY A 285 -22.33 -32.31 8.99
CA GLY A 285 -23.57 -31.63 9.32
C GLY A 285 -23.80 -30.32 8.57
N TRP A 286 -23.71 -30.37 7.24
CA TRP A 286 -23.93 -29.21 6.37
C TRP A 286 -25.40 -28.75 6.35
N ASP A 287 -25.60 -27.48 5.97
CA ASP A 287 -26.90 -26.91 5.64
C ASP A 287 -27.26 -27.14 4.17
N GLU A 288 -28.55 -27.02 3.85
CA GLU A 288 -29.10 -27.33 2.52
C GLU A 288 -28.44 -26.52 1.40
N THR A 289 -28.13 -25.24 1.65
CA THR A 289 -27.51 -24.32 0.69
C THR A 289 -26.06 -24.71 0.34
N LYS A 290 -25.28 -25.19 1.31
CA LYS A 290 -23.91 -25.65 1.08
C LYS A 290 -23.88 -26.96 0.29
N VAL A 291 -24.84 -27.85 0.52
CA VAL A 291 -25.00 -29.09 -0.26
C VAL A 291 -25.34 -28.76 -1.72
N GLU A 292 -26.29 -27.87 -1.96
CA GLU A 292 -26.63 -27.42 -3.33
C GLU A 292 -25.43 -26.84 -4.07
N LEU A 293 -24.63 -26.01 -3.40
CA LEU A 293 -23.46 -25.38 -3.98
C LEU A 293 -22.37 -26.40 -4.35
N HIS A 294 -22.20 -27.45 -3.55
CA HIS A 294 -21.28 -28.54 -3.86
C HIS A 294 -21.77 -29.41 -5.02
N ILE A 295 -23.07 -29.70 -5.09
CA ILE A 295 -23.68 -30.39 -6.23
C ILE A 295 -23.50 -29.55 -7.52
N LEU A 296 -23.72 -28.24 -7.46
CA LEU A 296 -23.54 -27.32 -8.58
C LEU A 296 -22.08 -27.20 -9.04
N ARG A 297 -21.11 -27.41 -8.16
CA ARG A 297 -19.68 -27.46 -8.53
C ARG A 297 -19.34 -28.78 -9.21
N ALA A 298 -19.86 -29.89 -8.69
CA ALA A 298 -19.63 -31.23 -9.23
C ALA A 298 -20.30 -31.47 -10.59
N SER A 299 -21.41 -30.78 -10.87
CA SER A 299 -22.18 -30.90 -12.11
C SER A 299 -21.76 -29.95 -13.23
N ARG A 300 -20.73 -29.09 -13.01
CA ARG A 300 -20.19 -28.24 -14.07
C ARG A 300 -19.44 -29.10 -15.11
N PRO A 301 -19.67 -28.91 -16.42
CA PRO A 301 -18.91 -29.60 -17.45
C PRO A 301 -17.44 -29.19 -17.35
N ALA A 302 -16.57 -30.16 -17.05
CA ALA A 302 -15.13 -29.98 -17.10
C ALA A 302 -14.74 -29.73 -18.57
N SER A 303 -14.43 -28.47 -18.91
CA SER A 303 -13.82 -28.17 -20.21
C SER A 303 -12.49 -28.91 -20.31
N PRO A 304 -12.15 -29.50 -21.47
CA PRO A 304 -10.89 -30.20 -21.63
C PRO A 304 -9.75 -29.25 -21.27
N ALA A 305 -8.87 -29.69 -20.37
CA ALA A 305 -7.69 -28.94 -19.98
C ALA A 305 -6.88 -28.65 -21.26
N VAL A 306 -6.91 -27.39 -21.70
CA VAL A 306 -6.04 -26.92 -22.78
C VAL A 306 -4.62 -27.05 -22.25
N ARG A 307 -3.94 -28.13 -22.64
CA ARG A 307 -2.49 -28.22 -22.52
C ARG A 307 -1.91 -27.21 -23.49
N THR A 308 -1.73 -25.98 -23.04
CA THR A 308 -0.81 -25.07 -23.68
C THR A 308 0.59 -25.63 -23.43
N THR A 309 1.27 -26.06 -24.49
CA THR A 309 2.72 -26.08 -24.44
C THR A 309 3.14 -24.64 -24.13
N PRO A 310 3.95 -24.37 -23.09
CA PRO A 310 4.44 -23.03 -22.85
C PRO A 310 5.35 -22.71 -24.03
N ARG A 311 4.81 -22.03 -25.05
CA ARG A 311 5.66 -21.25 -25.93
C ARG A 311 6.30 -20.22 -25.03
N ASN A 312 7.64 -20.17 -25.02
CA ASN A 312 8.42 -19.13 -24.34
C ASN A 312 8.24 -17.79 -25.07
N THR A 313 7.00 -17.34 -25.18
CA THR A 313 6.56 -16.05 -25.72
C THR A 313 6.19 -15.14 -24.55
N SER A 314 6.99 -15.16 -23.48
CA SER A 314 6.82 -14.18 -22.42
C SER A 314 7.20 -12.79 -22.98
N PRO A 315 6.50 -11.72 -22.60
CA PRO A 315 6.81 -10.36 -23.08
C PRO A 315 8.28 -9.96 -22.87
N GLN A 316 8.91 -10.51 -21.82
CA GLN A 316 10.32 -10.28 -21.50
C GLN A 316 11.29 -10.84 -22.55
N VAL A 317 10.95 -11.95 -23.22
CA VAL A 317 11.78 -12.52 -24.30
C VAL A 317 11.82 -11.55 -25.47
N PHE A 318 10.67 -11.01 -25.89
CA PHE A 318 10.60 -10.01 -26.97
C PHE A 318 11.28 -8.69 -26.61
N GLU A 319 11.18 -8.28 -25.34
CA GLU A 319 11.91 -7.13 -24.83
C GLU A 319 13.43 -7.34 -24.92
N ALA A 320 13.92 -8.51 -24.49
CA ALA A 320 15.33 -8.87 -24.57
C ALA A 320 15.82 -8.94 -26.03
N VAL A 321 15.01 -9.49 -26.97
CA VAL A 321 15.33 -9.49 -28.41
C VAL A 321 15.55 -8.07 -28.93
N ALA A 322 14.64 -7.15 -28.60
CA ALA A 322 14.75 -5.76 -29.04
C ALA A 322 15.93 -5.03 -28.37
N MET A 323 16.24 -5.32 -27.11
CA MET A 323 17.39 -4.79 -26.39
C MET A 323 18.72 -5.32 -26.96
N MET A 324 18.77 -6.56 -27.41
CA MET A 324 19.94 -7.10 -28.13
C MET A 324 20.11 -6.44 -29.50
N ALA A 325 19.01 -6.06 -30.16
CA ALA A 325 19.03 -5.34 -31.44
C ALA A 325 19.39 -3.85 -31.31
N SER A 326 19.30 -3.27 -30.11
CA SER A 326 19.52 -1.84 -29.88
C SER A 326 20.99 -1.42 -29.79
N GLY A 327 21.92 -2.38 -29.84
CA GLY A 327 23.37 -2.13 -29.82
C GLY A 327 23.97 -1.95 -28.43
N LEU A 328 23.22 -2.28 -27.37
CA LEU A 328 23.72 -2.27 -26.00
C LEU A 328 24.75 -3.39 -25.76
N PRO A 329 25.75 -3.17 -24.88
CA PRO A 329 26.72 -4.20 -24.54
C PRO A 329 26.04 -5.38 -23.82
N ASN A 330 26.37 -6.61 -24.22
CA ASN A 330 25.78 -7.84 -23.68
C ASN A 330 25.85 -7.91 -22.14
N SER A 331 26.92 -7.41 -21.52
CA SER A 331 27.09 -7.39 -20.07
C SER A 331 25.98 -6.62 -19.33
N LYS A 332 25.41 -5.58 -19.95
CA LYS A 332 24.28 -4.85 -19.37
C LYS A 332 22.97 -5.58 -19.58
N ILE A 333 22.81 -6.27 -20.70
CA ILE A 333 21.61 -7.04 -21.02
C ILE A 333 21.51 -8.26 -20.06
N GLU A 334 22.64 -8.92 -19.80
CA GLU A 334 22.76 -10.02 -18.84
C GLU A 334 22.44 -9.61 -17.39
N ALA A 335 22.68 -8.35 -17.02
CA ALA A 335 22.31 -7.83 -15.71
C ALA A 335 20.80 -7.54 -15.56
N ILE A 336 20.08 -7.35 -16.67
CA ILE A 336 18.67 -6.95 -16.68
C ILE A 336 17.74 -8.16 -16.80
N TYR A 337 18.13 -9.20 -17.53
CA TYR A 337 17.29 -10.36 -17.82
C TYR A 337 17.90 -11.67 -17.28
N ALA A 338 17.03 -12.58 -16.85
CA ALA A 338 17.45 -13.91 -16.42
C ALA A 338 17.93 -14.78 -17.61
N GLU A 339 18.85 -15.71 -17.33
CA GLU A 339 19.46 -16.60 -18.32
C GLU A 339 18.45 -17.33 -19.24
N PRO A 340 17.33 -17.88 -18.76
CA PRO A 340 16.35 -18.54 -19.64
C PRO A 340 15.68 -17.59 -20.64
N VAL A 341 15.55 -16.31 -20.30
CA VAL A 341 14.99 -15.27 -21.17
C VAL A 341 16.00 -14.89 -22.24
N LEU A 342 17.27 -14.78 -21.85
CA LEU A 342 18.37 -14.49 -22.77
C LEU A 342 18.56 -15.60 -23.80
N GLU A 343 18.55 -16.87 -23.38
CA GLU A 343 18.64 -18.00 -24.30
C GLU A 343 17.47 -18.06 -25.30
N ALA A 344 16.26 -17.73 -24.83
CA ALA A 344 15.08 -17.67 -25.69
C ALA A 344 15.15 -16.48 -26.67
N ALA A 345 15.68 -15.34 -26.23
CA ALA A 345 15.88 -14.16 -27.06
C ALA A 345 17.01 -14.37 -28.09
N ASP A 346 18.06 -15.07 -27.71
CA ASP A 346 19.20 -15.37 -28.58
C ASP A 346 18.76 -16.18 -29.82
N LYS A 347 17.83 -17.13 -29.62
CA LYS A 347 17.20 -17.92 -30.69
C LYS A 347 16.37 -17.08 -31.67
N LEU A 348 16.01 -15.84 -31.29
CA LEU A 348 15.20 -14.90 -32.07
C LEU A 348 16.02 -13.69 -32.57
N ARG A 349 17.36 -13.78 -32.58
CA ARG A 349 18.21 -12.73 -33.16
C ARG A 349 18.00 -12.59 -34.67
N GLY A 350 18.08 -11.34 -35.15
CA GLY A 350 18.01 -11.04 -36.58
C GLY A 350 16.59 -10.97 -37.17
N VAL A 351 15.57 -11.13 -36.33
CA VAL A 351 14.15 -11.01 -36.71
C VAL A 351 13.83 -9.57 -37.14
N GLY A 352 13.18 -9.41 -38.29
CA GLY A 352 12.73 -8.10 -38.79
C GLY A 352 11.52 -7.55 -38.03
N ILE A 353 11.26 -6.24 -38.09
CA ILE A 353 10.16 -5.61 -37.31
C ILE A 353 8.78 -6.23 -37.60
N GLN A 354 8.53 -6.67 -38.84
CA GLN A 354 7.28 -7.33 -39.20
C GLN A 354 7.17 -8.70 -38.52
N GLU A 355 8.21 -9.52 -38.65
CA GLU A 355 8.27 -10.86 -38.06
C GLU A 355 8.25 -10.78 -36.52
N PHE A 356 8.84 -9.74 -35.93
CA PHE A 356 8.75 -9.43 -34.50
C PHE A 356 7.29 -9.19 -34.07
N CYS A 357 6.54 -8.38 -34.81
CA CYS A 357 5.13 -8.13 -34.53
C CYS A 357 4.28 -9.39 -34.70
N GLU A 358 4.57 -10.22 -35.70
CA GLU A 358 3.89 -11.49 -35.93
C GLU A 358 4.12 -12.48 -34.77
N LEU A 359 5.37 -12.61 -34.33
CA LEU A 359 5.73 -13.46 -33.20
C LEU A 359 5.14 -12.95 -31.87
N ALA A 360 5.16 -11.63 -31.63
CA ALA A 360 4.61 -11.02 -30.43
C ALA A 360 3.08 -11.15 -30.36
N SER A 361 2.39 -10.96 -31.49
CA SER A 361 0.93 -11.09 -31.58
C SER A 361 0.43 -12.54 -31.68
N GLY A 362 1.34 -13.48 -31.95
CA GLY A 362 1.02 -14.90 -32.15
C GLY A 362 0.22 -15.17 -33.44
N GLN A 363 0.19 -14.19 -34.36
CA GLN A 363 -0.60 -14.22 -35.60
C GLN A 363 0.30 -13.85 -36.77
N HIS A 364 0.13 -14.52 -37.91
CA HIS A 364 0.78 -14.10 -39.14
C HIS A 364 0.02 -12.90 -39.72
N LEU A 365 0.70 -11.78 -39.89
CA LEU A 365 0.07 -10.53 -40.31
C LEU A 365 -0.17 -10.57 -41.82
N PRO A 366 -1.43 -10.46 -42.28
CA PRO A 366 -1.72 -10.45 -43.71
C PRO A 366 -1.21 -9.15 -44.35
N ARG A 367 -0.97 -9.15 -45.66
CA ARG A 367 -0.61 -7.93 -46.41
C ARG A 367 -1.70 -6.86 -46.21
N PHE A 368 -1.32 -5.73 -45.62
CA PHE A 368 -2.20 -4.66 -45.12
C PHE A 368 -3.35 -4.23 -46.05
N ARG A 369 -3.18 -4.29 -47.38
CA ARG A 369 -4.22 -3.86 -48.34
C ARG A 369 -5.28 -4.93 -48.68
N ARG A 370 -5.13 -6.19 -48.25
CA ARG A 370 -6.03 -7.28 -48.66
C ARG A 370 -6.97 -7.78 -47.57
N ASP A 371 -6.64 -7.56 -46.29
CA ASP A 371 -7.42 -8.11 -45.19
C ASP A 371 -7.35 -7.21 -43.94
N ALA A 372 -8.25 -6.22 -43.90
CA ALA A 372 -8.36 -5.30 -42.77
C ALA A 372 -8.92 -5.99 -41.49
N THR A 373 -9.67 -7.08 -41.66
CA THR A 373 -10.28 -7.83 -40.55
C THR A 373 -9.22 -8.62 -39.78
N GLY A 374 -8.25 -9.22 -40.48
CA GLY A 374 -7.10 -9.88 -39.83
C GLY A 374 -6.23 -8.92 -39.01
N TRP A 375 -6.10 -7.67 -39.44
CA TRP A 375 -5.41 -6.62 -38.68
C TRP A 375 -6.19 -6.18 -37.43
N LEU A 376 -7.51 -6.06 -37.53
CA LEU A 376 -8.37 -5.77 -36.37
C LEU A 376 -8.33 -6.91 -35.35
N GLN A 377 -8.28 -8.17 -35.80
CA GLN A 377 -8.17 -9.31 -34.90
C GLN A 377 -6.80 -9.39 -34.20
N ALA A 378 -5.71 -9.09 -34.92
CA ALA A 378 -4.37 -8.98 -34.33
C ALA A 378 -4.24 -7.82 -33.33
N ALA A 379 -5.03 -6.75 -33.49
CA ALA A 379 -5.09 -5.64 -32.53
C ALA A 379 -5.69 -6.04 -31.17
N PHE A 380 -6.41 -7.17 -31.08
CA PHE A 380 -6.95 -7.73 -29.84
C PHE A 380 -6.04 -8.81 -29.22
N SER A 381 -4.80 -8.99 -29.71
CA SER A 381 -3.85 -9.93 -29.10
C SER A 381 -3.54 -9.57 -27.64
N THR A 382 -3.36 -10.59 -26.81
CA THR A 382 -3.11 -10.46 -25.35
C THR A 382 -1.71 -9.97 -25.00
N THR A 383 -0.80 -9.93 -25.97
CA THR A 383 0.55 -9.38 -25.83
C THR A 383 0.56 -7.92 -26.25
N SER A 384 0.75 -7.02 -25.29
CA SER A 384 0.79 -5.58 -25.56
C SER A 384 2.11 -5.15 -26.20
N LEU A 385 2.14 -5.05 -27.53
CA LEU A 385 3.25 -4.45 -28.28
C LEU A 385 3.57 -3.02 -27.81
N PRO A 386 2.58 -2.14 -27.51
CA PRO A 386 2.86 -0.84 -26.91
C PRO A 386 3.57 -0.94 -25.55
N GLY A 387 3.20 -1.91 -24.71
CA GLY A 387 3.86 -2.15 -23.43
C GLY A 387 5.32 -2.58 -23.57
N ILE A 388 5.59 -3.51 -24.49
CA ILE A 388 6.96 -3.97 -24.77
C ILE A 388 7.83 -2.81 -25.29
N LEU A 389 7.33 -2.05 -26.28
CA LEU A 389 8.08 -0.92 -26.85
C LEU A 389 8.26 0.24 -25.86
N SER A 390 7.28 0.50 -25.00
CA SER A 390 7.38 1.51 -23.93
C SER A 390 8.48 1.14 -22.92
N ASN A 391 8.53 -0.12 -22.50
CA ASN A 391 9.56 -0.60 -21.58
C ASN A 391 10.97 -0.49 -22.18
N ILE A 392 11.12 -0.85 -23.47
CA ILE A 392 12.39 -0.68 -24.20
C ILE A 392 12.77 0.80 -24.27
N ALA A 393 11.83 1.68 -24.61
CA ALA A 393 12.09 3.12 -24.68
C ALA A 393 12.56 3.68 -23.33
N ASN A 394 11.92 3.29 -22.22
CA ASN A 394 12.33 3.71 -20.88
C ASN A 394 13.75 3.24 -20.53
N LYS A 395 14.10 1.99 -20.86
CA LYS A 395 15.45 1.45 -20.65
C LYS A 395 16.51 2.17 -21.49
N MET A 396 16.19 2.49 -22.74
CA MET A 396 17.09 3.24 -23.63
C MET A 396 17.26 4.70 -23.17
N LEU A 397 16.20 5.33 -22.65
CA LEU A 397 16.29 6.68 -22.09
C LEU A 397 17.14 6.71 -20.81
N LEU A 398 16.98 5.70 -19.93
CA LEU A 398 17.81 5.57 -18.74
C LEU A 398 19.29 5.38 -19.10
N GLU A 399 19.59 4.56 -20.10
CA GLU A 399 20.96 4.42 -20.60
C GLU A 399 21.50 5.73 -21.16
N GLY A 400 20.70 6.45 -21.95
CA GLY A 400 21.06 7.78 -22.47
C GLY A 400 21.37 8.78 -21.35
N TYR A 401 20.57 8.78 -20.28
CA TYR A 401 20.80 9.62 -19.10
C TYR A 401 22.14 9.28 -18.42
N ASN A 402 22.38 8.00 -18.14
CA ASN A 402 23.62 7.54 -17.49
C ASN A 402 24.87 7.81 -18.35
N TYR A 403 24.76 7.72 -19.67
CA TYR A 403 25.87 7.99 -20.58
C TYR A 403 26.29 9.48 -20.57
N VAL A 404 25.32 10.40 -20.48
CA VAL A 404 25.58 11.85 -20.47
C VAL A 404 26.21 12.31 -19.16
N GLU A 405 25.88 11.69 -18.02
CA GLU A 405 26.46 12.04 -16.72
C GLU A 405 27.92 11.61 -16.51
N ASP A 406 28.52 10.76 -17.34
CA ASP A 406 29.94 10.37 -17.16
C ASP A 406 30.92 11.17 -18.02
N ALA A 407 30.43 11.93 -19.02
CA ALA A 407 31.28 12.70 -19.91
C ALA A 407 32.03 13.83 -19.19
N TRP A 408 31.41 14.47 -18.19
CA TRP A 408 32.05 15.56 -17.44
C TRP A 408 33.23 15.08 -16.59
N ARG A 409 33.22 13.82 -16.11
CA ARG A 409 34.33 13.24 -15.33
C ARG A 409 35.62 13.11 -16.13
N ARG A 410 35.54 13.12 -17.47
CA ARG A 410 36.72 13.10 -18.35
C ARG A 410 37.41 14.46 -18.46
N ILE A 411 36.66 15.54 -18.22
CA ILE A 411 37.14 16.93 -18.40
C ILE A 411 37.18 17.74 -17.10
N ALA A 412 36.64 17.20 -16.00
CA ALA A 412 36.64 17.83 -14.68
C ALA A 412 37.02 16.84 -13.58
N LYS A 413 37.81 17.31 -12.62
CA LYS A 413 38.29 16.54 -11.46
C LYS A 413 37.50 16.91 -10.21
N ILE A 414 37.05 15.91 -9.46
CA ILE A 414 36.46 16.11 -8.13
C ILE A 414 37.60 16.50 -7.17
N ALA A 415 37.51 17.68 -6.55
CA ALA A 415 38.54 18.20 -5.64
C ALA A 415 37.95 18.46 -4.24
N SER A 416 38.50 17.78 -3.23
CA SER A 416 38.14 17.94 -1.82
C SER A 416 38.69 19.26 -1.27
N VAL A 417 37.90 19.97 -0.46
CA VAL A 417 38.32 21.19 0.24
C VAL A 417 38.54 20.83 1.71
N ASN A 418 39.76 20.43 2.07
CA ASN A 418 40.06 19.92 3.41
C ASN A 418 40.49 21.03 4.39
N ASP A 419 40.82 22.23 3.92
CA ASP A 419 41.46 23.26 4.74
C ASP A 419 40.58 24.50 5.04
N PHE A 420 39.30 24.49 4.65
CA PHE A 420 38.34 25.60 4.84
C PHE A 420 38.83 26.98 4.39
N LYS A 421 39.88 27.03 3.56
CA LYS A 421 40.38 28.27 2.98
C LYS A 421 39.56 28.63 1.75
N GLU A 422 39.57 29.91 1.39
CA GLU A 422 38.92 30.39 0.19
C GLU A 422 39.64 29.84 -1.05
N HIS A 423 38.93 29.06 -1.87
CA HIS A 423 39.46 28.48 -3.11
C HIS A 423 38.86 29.18 -4.31
N THR A 424 39.69 29.88 -5.09
CA THR A 424 39.27 30.48 -6.36
C THR A 424 39.26 29.42 -7.46
N ARG A 425 38.07 29.01 -7.93
CA ARG A 425 37.91 28.03 -9.01
C ARG A 425 37.26 28.65 -10.23
N TYR A 426 37.50 28.06 -11.40
CA TYR A 426 36.88 28.47 -12.66
C TYR A 426 36.06 27.30 -13.21
N ARG A 427 34.83 27.57 -13.65
CA ARG A 427 33.98 26.63 -14.40
C ARG A 427 33.97 27.00 -15.87
N MET A 428 33.91 26.00 -16.75
CA MET A 428 33.72 26.22 -18.18
C MET A 428 32.22 26.29 -18.49
N THR A 429 31.77 27.38 -19.09
CA THR A 429 30.38 27.56 -19.52
C THR A 429 30.12 26.81 -20.83
N GLY A 430 28.85 26.59 -21.19
CA GLY A 430 28.47 25.97 -22.48
C GLY A 430 28.92 26.75 -23.72
N SER A 431 29.42 27.98 -23.54
CA SER A 431 30.06 28.82 -24.57
C SER A 431 31.59 28.68 -24.62
N PHE A 432 32.18 27.66 -23.96
CA PHE A 432 33.63 27.43 -23.86
C PHE A 432 34.41 28.59 -23.23
N GLN A 433 33.78 29.36 -22.35
CA GLN A 433 34.43 30.44 -21.60
C GLN A 433 34.64 30.01 -20.16
N PHE A 434 35.78 30.39 -19.57
CA PHE A 434 36.04 30.17 -18.16
C PHE A 434 35.46 31.31 -17.34
N GLN A 435 34.54 30.97 -16.43
CA GLN A 435 33.95 31.90 -15.48
C GLN A 435 34.40 31.51 -14.07
N GLN A 436 34.80 32.49 -13.26
CA GLN A 436 35.08 32.26 -11.85
C GLN A 436 33.81 31.76 -11.14
N VAL A 437 33.98 30.72 -10.33
CA VAL A 437 32.94 30.16 -9.49
C VAL A 437 32.65 31.14 -8.34
N GLY A 438 31.38 31.47 -8.15
CA GLY A 438 30.95 32.37 -7.09
C GLY A 438 31.11 31.74 -5.69
N PRO A 439 30.90 32.53 -4.62
CA PRO A 439 31.03 32.05 -3.24
C PRO A 439 30.16 30.83 -2.91
N ASP A 440 29.06 30.64 -3.64
CA ASP A 440 28.08 29.57 -3.43
C ASP A 440 28.37 28.27 -4.24
N GLY A 441 29.43 28.25 -5.05
CA GLY A 441 29.79 27.10 -5.91
C GLY A 441 29.19 27.10 -7.32
#